data_AF-A0A1Z5KWT5-F1
#
_entry.id   AF-A0A1Z5KWT5-F1
#
_cell.length_a   1.000
_cell.length_b   1.000
_cell.length_c   1.000
_cell.angle_alpha   90.00
_cell.angle_beta   90.00
_cell.angle_gamma   90.00
#
_symmetry.space_group_name_H-M   'P 1'
#
loop_
_entity.id
_entity.type
_entity.pdbx_description
1 polymer ?
#
loop_
_entity_poly.entity_id
_entity_poly.type
_entity_poly.pdbx_seq_one_letter_code
_entity_poly.pdbx_strand_id
1 'polypeptide(L)'
;MDPDETQPRGKEPGLPPAKAVTPLRQPRESTINDLASSVEKTTLHSNSMSENSKPSHSNSTLSPHAPAFYPRNFHPYEKQFQEPQTPSISEAELQTFITDVTLNPASFETKLGYLTGTLENYVRDANALHSIVNTIFEQGIYQSNFRYSAARLCNHLASKANFNIKNCAENEFVNILLQRCHEEYLKRNNLASGDDGEAYLRGFVLFVGELFSQMQLAPSERTEQSKTLARCIPDMLETLLQSPIKENIKCVVQVLKLTGAKLEDLEKASGVPVVMEKLIYKLKELSQKRDLDETSKLMLKNVVGLRESDWGRGVPCAVVYPPVQDSAPVQENNDDFPVMYGPDGAPLSTEEANFLQSEYENCFEEQNDESPFEDGEGMDDEIAAAYEQFLRETGQ
;
A
#
# COMPACT_ATOMS: atom_id res chain seq x y z
N MET A 1 40.15 54.90 8.16
CA MET A 1 40.85 54.95 9.45
C MET A 1 39.77 54.96 10.50
N ASP A 2 39.76 53.88 11.28
CA ASP A 2 38.80 53.56 12.34
C ASP A 2 38.60 54.67 13.37
N PRO A 3 37.55 54.52 14.19
CA PRO A 3 37.87 54.13 15.56
C PRO A 3 36.97 53.01 16.12
N ASP A 4 37.58 52.25 17.03
CA ASP A 4 36.97 51.31 17.97
C ASP A 4 37.33 51.77 19.40
N GLU A 5 36.36 51.74 20.32
CA GLU A 5 36.60 51.66 21.77
C GLU A 5 35.33 51.20 22.55
N THR A 6 35.32 49.90 22.89
CA THR A 6 35.05 49.28 24.22
C THR A 6 33.71 49.42 24.98
N GLN A 7 32.94 48.30 24.96
CA GLN A 7 32.40 47.46 26.09
C GLN A 7 31.35 48.00 27.13
N PRO A 8 30.68 47.17 27.98
CA PRO A 8 29.82 45.98 27.73
C PRO A 8 28.55 45.90 28.66
N ARG A 9 27.53 45.05 28.36
CA ARG A 9 26.71 44.27 29.33
C ARG A 9 25.54 43.56 28.63
N GLY A 10 25.61 42.24 28.48
CA GLY A 10 24.49 41.39 28.06
C GLY A 10 23.70 40.86 29.26
N LYS A 11 22.39 41.09 29.28
CA LYS A 11 21.39 40.39 30.10
C LYS A 11 20.56 39.48 29.19
N GLU A 12 20.16 38.34 29.74
CA GLU A 12 19.41 37.23 29.15
C GLU A 12 18.18 37.63 28.30
N PRO A 13 17.82 36.85 27.27
CA PRO A 13 16.48 36.85 26.70
C PRO A 13 15.67 35.64 27.17
N GLY A 14 14.56 35.92 27.85
CA GLY A 14 13.54 34.95 28.24
C GLY A 14 12.68 34.43 27.08
N LEU A 15 11.94 33.35 27.42
CA LEU A 15 10.97 32.62 26.60
C LEU A 15 10.03 33.47 25.72
N PRO A 16 9.70 33.02 24.50
CA PRO A 16 8.58 33.58 23.74
C PRO A 16 7.22 33.01 24.24
N PRO A 17 6.16 33.84 24.29
CA PRO A 17 4.84 33.43 24.78
C PRO A 17 4.00 32.65 23.75
N ALA A 18 3.03 31.90 24.28
CA ALA A 18 2.13 30.97 23.61
C ALA A 18 1.23 31.62 22.53
N LYS A 19 0.98 30.84 21.46
CA LYS A 19 0.09 31.19 20.34
C LYS A 19 -1.37 31.30 20.82
N ALA A 20 -1.99 32.45 20.55
CA ALA A 20 -3.42 32.67 20.74
C ALA A 20 -4.24 32.01 19.61
N VAL A 21 -5.33 31.35 20.00
CA VAL A 21 -6.31 30.66 19.16
C VAL A 21 -7.24 31.68 18.48
N THR A 22 -7.35 31.65 17.15
CA THR A 22 -8.28 32.48 16.37
C THR A 22 -9.67 31.82 16.27
N PRO A 23 -10.78 32.52 16.60
CA PRO A 23 -12.12 31.96 16.50
C PRO A 23 -12.70 31.94 15.07
N LEU A 24 -13.65 31.02 14.86
CA LEU A 24 -14.33 30.67 13.61
C LEU A 24 -15.20 31.81 13.03
N ARG A 25 -15.24 31.90 11.70
CA ARG A 25 -15.91 32.94 10.90
C ARG A 25 -17.44 32.77 10.91
N GLN A 26 -18.18 33.80 11.30
CA GLN A 26 -19.64 33.89 11.17
C GLN A 26 -20.07 34.47 9.81
N PRO A 27 -21.25 34.12 9.25
CA PRO A 27 -21.73 34.64 7.97
C PRO A 27 -22.23 36.09 8.09
N ARG A 28 -21.84 36.95 7.14
CA ARG A 28 -22.37 38.32 7.01
C ARG A 28 -23.61 38.34 6.12
N GLU A 29 -24.68 38.94 6.62
CA GLU A 29 -25.77 39.48 5.82
C GLU A 29 -25.26 40.69 5.04
N SER A 30 -25.50 40.74 3.73
CA SER A 30 -25.37 41.98 2.96
C SER A 30 -26.32 42.00 1.76
N THR A 31 -27.00 43.14 1.72
CA THR A 31 -28.12 43.58 0.91
C THR A 31 -27.83 43.59 -0.60
N ILE A 32 -28.87 43.28 -1.38
CA ILE A 32 -28.94 43.41 -2.83
C ILE A 32 -29.04 44.89 -3.19
N ASN A 33 -28.06 45.41 -3.92
CA ASN A 33 -28.16 46.39 -5.00
C ASN A 33 -26.76 46.93 -5.31
N ASP A 34 -26.20 46.54 -6.46
CA ASP A 34 -25.71 47.47 -7.49
C ASP A 34 -24.81 46.78 -8.51
N LEU A 35 -24.93 47.27 -9.75
CA LEU A 35 -24.08 47.08 -10.92
C LEU A 35 -24.21 45.76 -11.71
N ALA A 36 -25.20 45.79 -12.59
CA ALA A 36 -25.10 45.24 -13.93
C ALA A 36 -23.99 45.95 -14.73
N SER A 37 -23.05 45.20 -15.31
CA SER A 37 -22.58 45.40 -16.70
C SER A 37 -21.62 44.29 -17.14
N SER A 38 -21.78 43.89 -18.41
CA SER A 38 -20.83 43.14 -19.23
C SER A 38 -20.57 41.66 -18.92
N VAL A 39 -21.34 40.76 -19.57
CA VAL A 39 -20.75 39.68 -20.40
C VAL A 39 -21.67 39.43 -21.61
N GLU A 40 -21.04 39.32 -22.78
CA GLU A 40 -21.61 39.18 -24.11
C GLU A 40 -22.22 37.79 -24.42
N LYS A 41 -23.04 37.79 -25.48
CA LYS A 41 -23.80 36.70 -26.13
C LYS A 41 -22.96 35.43 -26.41
N THR A 42 -23.52 34.21 -26.42
CA THR A 42 -24.31 33.69 -27.56
C THR A 42 -25.04 32.35 -27.30
N THR A 43 -26.31 32.34 -27.70
CA THR A 43 -27.14 31.25 -28.31
C THR A 43 -27.32 29.89 -27.62
N LEU A 44 -28.58 29.51 -27.32
CA LEU A 44 -29.46 28.72 -28.20
C LEU A 44 -30.91 28.59 -27.62
N HIS A 45 -31.87 28.83 -28.52
CA HIS A 45 -33.32 28.56 -28.56
C HIS A 45 -34.10 27.97 -27.36
N SER A 46 -35.15 28.71 -26.97
CA SER A 46 -36.39 28.13 -26.45
C SER A 46 -37.61 28.92 -26.96
N ASN A 47 -38.55 28.19 -27.57
CA ASN A 47 -39.77 28.70 -28.21
C ASN A 47 -40.74 29.35 -27.23
N SER A 48 -41.38 30.41 -27.73
CA SER A 48 -42.49 31.14 -27.14
C SER A 48 -43.82 30.40 -27.26
N MET A 49 -44.67 30.49 -26.24
CA MET A 49 -46.11 30.70 -26.43
C MET A 49 -46.68 31.62 -25.33
N SER A 50 -47.32 32.68 -25.82
CA SER A 50 -48.42 33.53 -25.31
C SER A 50 -49.21 33.03 -24.08
N GLU A 51 -49.86 33.85 -23.23
CA GLU A 51 -50.68 35.04 -23.49
C GLU A 51 -51.13 35.72 -22.16
N ASN A 52 -51.10 37.07 -22.14
CA ASN A 52 -51.98 38.05 -21.46
C ASN A 52 -52.54 37.85 -20.02
N SER A 53 -52.24 38.79 -19.09
CA SER A 53 -53.24 39.45 -18.19
C SER A 53 -52.64 40.55 -17.28
N LYS A 54 -53.50 41.50 -16.90
CA LYS A 54 -53.31 42.83 -16.26
C LYS A 54 -52.66 42.83 -14.86
N PRO A 55 -52.16 44.00 -14.35
CA PRO A 55 -51.46 44.07 -13.07
C PRO A 55 -52.44 44.05 -11.88
N SER A 56 -52.26 43.13 -10.93
CA SER A 56 -52.94 43.15 -9.64
C SER A 56 -51.96 43.52 -8.52
N HIS A 57 -52.42 44.41 -7.64
CA HIS A 57 -51.68 44.86 -6.46
C HIS A 57 -51.46 43.70 -5.48
N SER A 58 -50.20 43.45 -5.13
CA SER A 58 -49.77 42.38 -4.24
C SER A 58 -49.86 42.80 -2.76
N ASN A 59 -51.04 42.60 -2.15
CA ASN A 59 -51.13 42.52 -0.70
C ASN A 59 -50.81 41.08 -0.29
N SER A 60 -49.55 40.82 0.08
CA SER A 60 -49.09 39.50 0.49
C SER A 60 -49.47 39.22 1.94
N THR A 61 -50.50 38.41 2.16
CA THR A 61 -50.91 37.92 3.48
C THR A 61 -50.22 36.59 3.78
N LEU A 62 -48.90 36.60 3.99
CA LEU A 62 -48.16 35.40 4.38
C LEU A 62 -48.24 35.21 5.90
N SER A 63 -48.90 34.14 6.33
CA SER A 63 -48.97 33.74 7.74
C SER A 63 -47.64 33.11 8.18
N PRO A 64 -47.05 33.53 9.32
CA PRO A 64 -45.80 32.95 9.85
C PRO A 64 -45.96 31.50 10.34
N HIS A 65 -47.18 30.96 10.38
CA HIS A 65 -47.48 29.59 10.78
C HIS A 65 -47.89 28.69 9.60
N ALA A 66 -47.58 29.08 8.36
CA ALA A 66 -47.87 28.24 7.21
C ALA A 66 -47.00 26.96 7.25
N PRO A 67 -47.58 25.77 7.08
CA PRO A 67 -46.79 24.54 6.95
C PRO A 67 -45.85 24.67 5.76
N ALA A 68 -44.60 24.22 5.92
CA ALA A 68 -43.59 24.31 4.88
C ALA A 68 -44.10 23.69 3.57
N PHE A 69 -43.94 24.43 2.48
CA PHE A 69 -44.40 24.00 1.17
C PHE A 69 -43.46 22.92 0.64
N TYR A 70 -43.88 21.66 0.72
CA TYR A 70 -43.20 20.53 0.08
C TYR A 70 -43.89 20.24 -1.25
N PRO A 71 -43.19 20.37 -2.40
CA PRO A 71 -43.71 19.92 -3.69
C PRO A 71 -44.14 18.45 -3.60
N ARG A 72 -45.24 18.06 -4.25
CA ARG A 72 -45.80 16.68 -4.20
C ARG A 72 -44.83 15.55 -4.56
N ASN A 73 -43.67 15.87 -5.12
CA ASN A 73 -42.62 14.92 -5.50
C ASN A 73 -41.32 15.06 -4.68
N PHE A 74 -41.28 15.94 -3.67
CA PHE A 74 -40.12 16.10 -2.81
C PHE A 74 -40.09 14.99 -1.76
N HIS A 75 -39.28 13.97 -2.01
CA HIS A 75 -38.91 12.98 -1.00
C HIS A 75 -37.68 13.54 -0.28
N PRO A 76 -37.75 13.81 1.03
CA PRO A 76 -36.55 14.11 1.80
C PRO A 76 -35.56 12.98 1.54
N TYR A 77 -34.32 13.33 1.20
CA TYR A 77 -33.24 12.36 1.15
C TYR A 77 -33.04 11.87 2.59
N GLU A 78 -33.75 10.81 2.97
CA GLU A 78 -33.33 9.97 4.08
C GLU A 78 -31.96 9.45 3.67
N LYS A 79 -30.91 10.11 4.18
CA LYS A 79 -29.64 9.42 4.38
C LYS A 79 -30.00 8.19 5.18
N GLN A 80 -30.08 7.04 4.52
CA GLN A 80 -30.07 5.75 5.16
C GLN A 80 -28.80 5.75 6.00
N PHE A 81 -28.94 6.06 7.29
CA PHE A 81 -27.90 5.73 8.25
C PHE A 81 -27.86 4.21 8.25
N GLN A 82 -27.00 3.64 7.41
CA GLN A 82 -26.60 2.26 7.58
C GLN A 82 -25.94 2.18 8.94
N GLU A 83 -26.64 1.53 9.86
CA GLU A 83 -26.09 1.08 11.14
C GLU A 83 -24.76 0.38 10.84
N PRO A 84 -23.67 0.62 11.61
CA PRO A 84 -22.38 -0.02 11.38
C PRO A 84 -22.60 -1.53 11.36
N GLN A 85 -22.55 -2.13 10.17
CA GLN A 85 -22.72 -3.57 10.04
C GLN A 85 -21.57 -4.21 10.78
N THR A 86 -21.88 -5.03 11.79
CA THR A 86 -20.86 -5.85 12.45
C THR A 86 -20.21 -6.72 11.39
N PRO A 87 -18.85 -6.73 11.28
CA PRO A 87 -18.17 -7.53 10.27
C PRO A 87 -18.59 -8.99 10.40
N SER A 88 -18.81 -9.65 9.26
CA SER A 88 -19.08 -11.09 9.25
C SER A 88 -17.90 -11.86 9.85
N ILE A 89 -18.15 -13.08 10.35
CA ILE A 89 -17.08 -13.94 10.90
C ILE A 89 -15.94 -14.10 9.88
N SER A 90 -16.26 -14.32 8.61
CA SER A 90 -15.27 -14.43 7.53
C SER A 90 -14.43 -13.16 7.33
N GLU A 91 -15.03 -11.98 7.47
CA GLU A 91 -14.30 -10.70 7.37
C GLU A 91 -13.44 -10.44 8.62
N ALA A 92 -13.95 -10.74 9.82
CA ALA A 92 -13.20 -10.58 11.07
C ALA A 92 -11.97 -11.49 11.11
N GLU A 93 -12.12 -12.75 10.71
CA GLU A 93 -10.99 -13.70 10.64
C GLU A 93 -10.00 -13.32 9.53
N LEU A 94 -10.49 -12.81 8.39
CA LEU A 94 -9.61 -12.25 7.36
C LEU A 94 -8.81 -11.05 7.89
N GLN A 95 -9.43 -10.12 8.62
CA GLN A 95 -8.73 -8.96 9.18
C GLN A 95 -7.68 -9.37 10.22
N THR A 96 -7.98 -10.39 11.02
CA THR A 96 -7.02 -10.99 11.96
C THR A 96 -5.83 -11.57 11.21
N PHE A 97 -6.09 -12.40 10.18
CA PHE A 97 -5.03 -12.94 9.32
C PHE A 97 -4.17 -11.85 8.68
N ILE A 98 -4.79 -10.81 8.11
CA ILE A 98 -4.08 -9.68 7.49
C ILE A 98 -3.17 -9.00 8.51
N THR A 99 -3.71 -8.67 9.69
CA THR A 99 -2.94 -8.02 10.76
C THR A 99 -1.75 -8.87 11.17
N ASP A 100 -1.98 -10.16 11.37
CA ASP A 100 -0.96 -11.10 11.82
C ASP A 100 0.17 -11.26 10.80
N VAL A 101 -0.15 -11.43 9.52
CA VAL A 101 0.87 -11.62 8.49
C VAL A 101 1.54 -10.30 8.08
N THR A 102 0.92 -9.16 8.35
CA THR A 102 1.55 -7.84 8.22
C THR A 102 2.62 -7.63 9.29
N LEU A 103 2.36 -8.06 10.53
CA LEU A 103 3.29 -7.94 11.65
C LEU A 103 4.34 -9.06 11.68
N ASN A 104 3.94 -10.27 11.30
CA ASN A 104 4.78 -11.46 11.25
C ASN A 104 4.55 -12.24 9.93
N PRO A 105 5.23 -11.85 8.83
CA PRO A 105 5.09 -12.51 7.53
C PRO A 105 5.41 -14.01 7.54
N ALA A 106 6.27 -14.47 8.47
CA ALA A 106 6.61 -15.89 8.59
C ALA A 106 5.42 -16.76 9.02
N SER A 107 4.42 -16.16 9.66
CA SER A 107 3.20 -16.88 10.09
C SER A 107 2.24 -17.22 8.95
N PHE A 108 2.49 -16.72 7.73
CA PHE A 108 1.58 -16.86 6.59
C PHE A 108 1.16 -18.31 6.35
N GLU A 109 2.11 -19.24 6.20
CA GLU A 109 1.79 -20.66 5.91
C GLU A 109 0.99 -21.32 7.03
N THR A 110 1.38 -21.04 8.28
CA THR A 110 0.75 -21.66 9.45
C THR A 110 -0.70 -21.22 9.63
N LYS A 111 -1.04 -19.98 9.22
CA LYS A 111 -2.38 -19.41 9.36
C LYS A 111 -3.26 -19.58 8.12
N LEU A 112 -2.64 -19.84 6.96
CA LEU A 112 -3.35 -19.92 5.67
C LEU A 112 -4.45 -20.98 5.68
N GLY A 113 -4.14 -22.19 6.18
CA GLY A 113 -5.11 -23.29 6.21
C GLY A 113 -6.35 -22.99 7.07
N TYR A 114 -6.16 -22.34 8.22
CA TYR A 114 -7.26 -21.91 9.09
C TYR A 114 -8.15 -20.87 8.38
N LEU A 115 -7.55 -19.83 7.79
CA LEU A 115 -8.30 -18.82 7.06
C LEU A 115 -9.09 -19.46 5.90
N THR A 116 -8.45 -20.29 5.08
CA THR A 116 -9.10 -20.97 3.94
C THR A 116 -10.31 -21.77 4.41
N GLY A 117 -10.15 -22.61 5.45
CA GLY A 117 -11.25 -23.38 6.02
C GLY A 117 -12.39 -22.51 6.57
N THR A 118 -12.07 -21.38 7.21
CA THR A 118 -13.07 -20.41 7.66
C THR A 118 -13.82 -19.79 6.48
N LEU A 119 -13.13 -19.34 5.44
CA LEU A 119 -13.76 -18.73 4.27
C LEU A 119 -14.71 -19.73 3.56
N GLU A 120 -14.29 -20.98 3.36
CA GLU A 120 -15.14 -22.03 2.78
C GLU A 120 -16.38 -22.35 3.63
N ASN A 121 -16.24 -22.24 4.95
CA ASN A 121 -17.30 -22.55 5.89
C ASN A 121 -18.27 -21.41 6.15
N TYR A 122 -17.90 -20.15 5.93
CA TYR A 122 -18.75 -19.00 6.28
C TYR A 122 -19.15 -18.12 5.09
N VAL A 123 -18.42 -18.16 3.96
CA VAL A 123 -18.83 -17.49 2.72
C VAL A 123 -19.92 -18.34 2.05
N ARG A 124 -21.09 -17.75 1.77
CA ARG A 124 -22.28 -18.47 1.29
C ARG A 124 -22.80 -18.05 -0.08
N ASP A 125 -22.37 -16.89 -0.55
CA ASP A 125 -22.81 -16.32 -1.82
C ASP A 125 -21.71 -15.42 -2.43
N ALA A 126 -21.98 -14.96 -3.66
CA ALA A 126 -21.07 -14.09 -4.40
C ALA A 126 -20.86 -12.71 -3.74
N ASN A 127 -21.84 -12.20 -2.99
CA ASN A 127 -21.72 -10.89 -2.34
C ASN A 127 -20.73 -10.95 -1.17
N ALA A 128 -20.83 -12.00 -0.33
CA ALA A 128 -19.88 -12.25 0.74
C ALA A 128 -18.46 -12.47 0.17
N LEU A 129 -18.33 -13.23 -0.92
CA LEU A 129 -17.05 -13.40 -1.60
C LEU A 129 -16.50 -12.07 -2.14
N HIS A 130 -17.37 -11.22 -2.68
CA HIS A 130 -17.00 -9.89 -3.15
C HIS A 130 -16.45 -9.01 -2.01
N SER A 131 -17.05 -9.05 -0.83
CA SER A 131 -16.52 -8.32 0.35
C SER A 131 -15.14 -8.83 0.77
N ILE A 132 -14.91 -10.14 0.73
CA ILE A 132 -13.60 -10.75 1.01
C ILE A 132 -12.56 -10.28 -0.01
N VAL A 133 -12.87 -10.34 -1.31
CA VAL A 133 -11.96 -9.88 -2.37
C VAL A 133 -11.65 -8.39 -2.22
N ASN A 134 -12.67 -7.56 -1.98
CA ASN A 134 -12.50 -6.12 -1.75
C ASN A 134 -11.58 -5.83 -0.57
N THR A 135 -11.75 -6.56 0.54
CA THR A 135 -10.92 -6.40 1.72
C THR A 135 -9.46 -6.72 1.40
N ILE A 136 -9.18 -7.86 0.77
CA ILE A 136 -7.80 -8.23 0.37
C ILE A 136 -7.22 -7.19 -0.59
N PHE A 137 -8.01 -6.75 -1.57
CA PHE A 137 -7.61 -5.78 -2.58
C PHE A 137 -7.23 -4.44 -1.95
N GLU A 138 -8.09 -3.87 -1.10
CA GLU A 138 -7.83 -2.59 -0.43
C GLU A 138 -6.61 -2.69 0.50
N GLN A 139 -6.54 -3.74 1.33
CA GLN A 139 -5.41 -3.92 2.23
C GLN A 139 -4.09 -4.14 1.46
N GLY A 140 -4.11 -4.85 0.32
CA GLY A 140 -2.94 -5.01 -0.54
C GLY A 140 -2.44 -3.69 -1.16
N ILE A 141 -3.35 -2.74 -1.39
CA ILE A 141 -2.99 -1.39 -1.85
C ILE A 141 -2.38 -0.57 -0.72
N TYR A 142 -3.09 -0.46 0.40
CA TYR A 142 -2.75 0.46 1.50
C TYR A 142 -1.60 -0.04 2.37
N GLN A 143 -1.51 -1.34 2.64
CA GLN A 143 -0.48 -1.91 3.52
C GLN A 143 0.69 -2.44 2.70
N SER A 144 1.78 -1.67 2.62
CA SER A 144 2.99 -2.09 1.87
C SER A 144 3.56 -3.43 2.34
N ASN A 145 3.51 -3.70 3.65
CA ASN A 145 4.04 -4.93 4.24
C ASN A 145 3.14 -6.14 3.98
N PHE A 146 1.82 -5.92 3.84
CA PHE A 146 0.89 -6.98 3.47
C PHE A 146 0.90 -7.28 1.97
N ARG A 147 1.21 -6.31 1.12
CA ARG A 147 1.00 -6.36 -0.34
C ARG A 147 1.49 -7.65 -1.01
N TYR A 148 2.69 -8.11 -0.67
CA TYR A 148 3.23 -9.38 -1.16
C TYR A 148 2.39 -10.58 -0.70
N SER A 149 2.09 -10.66 0.61
CA SER A 149 1.24 -11.68 1.20
C SER A 149 -0.19 -11.66 0.63
N ALA A 150 -0.73 -10.47 0.33
CA ALA A 150 -2.03 -10.29 -0.31
C ALA A 150 -2.05 -10.96 -1.70
N ALA A 151 -1.01 -10.72 -2.51
CA ALA A 151 -0.91 -11.33 -3.83
C ALA A 151 -0.73 -12.86 -3.75
N ARG A 152 0.01 -13.36 -2.76
CA ARG A 152 0.12 -14.80 -2.48
C ARG A 152 -1.22 -15.42 -2.06
N LEU A 153 -1.97 -14.73 -1.20
CA LEU A 153 -3.30 -15.14 -0.77
C LEU A 153 -4.25 -15.18 -1.98
N CYS A 154 -4.25 -14.15 -2.83
CA CYS A 154 -5.01 -14.17 -4.07
C CYS A 154 -4.65 -15.35 -4.97
N ASN A 155 -3.35 -15.68 -5.12
CA ASN A 155 -2.95 -16.85 -5.90
C ASN A 155 -3.44 -18.17 -5.26
N HIS A 156 -3.42 -18.28 -3.93
CA HIS A 156 -3.95 -19.44 -3.23
C HIS A 156 -5.47 -19.60 -3.47
N LEU A 157 -6.24 -18.53 -3.26
CA LEU A 157 -7.70 -18.52 -3.41
C LEU A 157 -8.15 -18.62 -4.88
N ALA A 158 -7.29 -18.28 -5.84
CA ALA A 158 -7.54 -18.47 -7.26
C ALA A 158 -7.50 -19.95 -7.70
N SER A 159 -6.81 -20.81 -6.94
CA SER A 159 -6.67 -22.23 -7.26
C SER A 159 -7.87 -23.03 -6.75
N LYS A 160 -8.61 -23.66 -7.67
CA LYS A 160 -9.71 -24.56 -7.34
C LYS A 160 -9.30 -25.76 -6.48
N ALA A 161 -8.03 -26.17 -6.55
CA ALA A 161 -7.50 -27.26 -5.74
C ALA A 161 -7.35 -26.84 -4.26
N ASN A 162 -7.23 -25.54 -4.01
CA ASN A 162 -6.95 -24.99 -2.69
C ASN A 162 -8.19 -24.33 -2.05
N PHE A 163 -9.12 -23.83 -2.86
CA PHE A 163 -10.26 -23.05 -2.36
C PHE A 163 -11.54 -23.31 -3.16
N ASN A 164 -12.60 -23.72 -2.46
CA ASN A 164 -13.91 -23.98 -3.07
C ASN A 164 -15.07 -23.55 -2.16
N ILE A 165 -15.79 -22.50 -2.57
CA ILE A 165 -17.00 -22.04 -1.87
C ILE A 165 -18.24 -22.71 -2.45
N LYS A 166 -19.05 -23.29 -1.57
CA LYS A 166 -20.37 -23.83 -1.92
C LYS A 166 -21.27 -22.71 -2.45
N ASN A 167 -21.92 -22.95 -3.59
CA ASN A 167 -22.82 -22.02 -4.29
C ASN A 167 -22.16 -20.85 -5.03
N CYS A 168 -20.84 -20.85 -5.22
CA CYS A 168 -20.16 -19.93 -6.14
C CYS A 168 -19.83 -20.63 -7.46
N ALA A 169 -19.77 -19.86 -8.54
CA ALA A 169 -19.35 -20.39 -9.83
C ALA A 169 -17.85 -20.74 -9.83
N GLU A 170 -17.45 -21.53 -10.82
CA GLU A 170 -16.03 -21.79 -11.04
C GLU A 170 -15.28 -20.49 -11.38
N ASN A 171 -14.11 -20.30 -10.77
CA ASN A 171 -13.28 -19.10 -10.94
C ASN A 171 -13.94 -17.78 -10.49
N GLU A 172 -15.02 -17.84 -9.71
CA GLU A 172 -15.74 -16.65 -9.24
C GLU A 172 -14.81 -15.65 -8.53
N PHE A 173 -13.93 -16.15 -7.65
CA PHE A 173 -12.91 -15.32 -6.98
C PHE A 173 -12.04 -14.55 -7.98
N VAL A 174 -11.55 -15.23 -9.02
CA VAL A 174 -10.66 -14.60 -10.00
C VAL A 174 -11.41 -13.60 -10.88
N ASN A 175 -12.65 -13.91 -11.25
CA ASN A 175 -13.50 -13.00 -12.00
C ASN A 175 -13.75 -11.70 -11.22
N ILE A 176 -14.09 -11.81 -9.93
CA ILE A 176 -14.29 -10.65 -9.05
C ILE A 176 -12.98 -9.86 -8.91
N LEU A 177 -11.85 -10.53 -8.65
CA LEU A 177 -10.56 -9.86 -8.48
C LEU A 177 -10.13 -9.09 -9.75
N LEU A 178 -10.25 -9.71 -10.92
CA LEU A 178 -9.89 -9.07 -12.19
C LEU A 178 -10.85 -7.95 -12.56
N GLN A 179 -12.16 -8.13 -12.30
CA GLN A 179 -13.15 -7.07 -12.48
C GLN A 179 -12.80 -5.85 -11.60
N ARG A 180 -12.48 -6.09 -10.32
CA ARG A 180 -12.06 -5.04 -9.39
C ARG A 180 -10.79 -4.32 -9.86
N CYS A 181 -9.79 -5.07 -10.33
CA CYS A 181 -8.58 -4.50 -10.93
C CYS A 181 -8.90 -3.64 -12.15
N HIS A 182 -9.80 -4.09 -13.02
CA HIS A 182 -10.19 -3.36 -14.22
C HIS A 182 -10.90 -2.04 -13.87
N GLU A 183 -11.83 -2.07 -12.93
CA GLU A 183 -12.55 -0.88 -12.46
C GLU A 183 -11.61 0.19 -11.87
N GLU A 184 -10.60 -0.20 -11.09
CA GLU A 184 -9.58 0.74 -10.61
C GLU A 184 -8.65 1.23 -11.73
N TYR A 185 -8.26 0.35 -12.65
CA TYR A 185 -7.46 0.73 -13.81
C TYR A 185 -8.13 1.82 -14.66
N LEU A 186 -9.45 1.79 -14.81
CA LEU A 186 -10.18 2.83 -15.54
C LEU A 186 -10.12 4.21 -14.86
N LYS A 187 -9.93 4.25 -13.53
CA LYS A 187 -9.84 5.49 -12.75
C LYS A 187 -8.42 6.11 -12.75
N ARG A 188 -7.40 5.43 -13.28
CA ARG A 188 -5.98 5.82 -13.15
C ARG A 188 -5.66 7.27 -13.54
N ASN A 189 -6.26 7.80 -14.61
CA ASN A 189 -5.97 9.16 -15.06
C ASN A 189 -6.57 10.21 -14.11
N ASN A 190 -7.76 9.92 -13.56
CA ASN A 190 -8.38 10.77 -12.54
C ASN A 190 -7.56 10.74 -11.25
N LEU A 191 -7.09 9.55 -10.84
CA LEU A 191 -6.25 9.39 -9.66
C LEU A 191 -4.88 10.09 -9.80
N ALA A 192 -4.29 10.07 -11.00
CA ALA A 192 -3.03 10.74 -11.29
C ALA A 192 -3.12 12.26 -11.37
N SER A 193 -4.32 12.82 -11.56
CA SER A 193 -4.53 14.26 -11.71
C SER A 193 -5.15 14.92 -10.47
N GLY A 194 -5.56 14.14 -9.47
CA GLY A 194 -6.19 14.64 -8.25
C GLY A 194 -5.20 14.77 -7.09
N ASP A 195 -5.44 15.73 -6.20
CA ASP A 195 -4.52 16.09 -5.11
C ASP A 195 -4.18 14.90 -4.16
N ASP A 196 -5.13 14.00 -3.92
CA ASP A 196 -4.97 12.88 -2.97
C ASP A 196 -4.88 11.49 -3.65
N GLY A 197 -5.09 11.42 -4.97
CA GLY A 197 -5.25 10.16 -5.69
C GLY A 197 -3.94 9.45 -6.01
N GLU A 198 -2.82 10.17 -6.06
CA GLU A 198 -1.56 9.62 -6.56
C GLU A 198 -0.97 8.56 -5.63
N ALA A 199 -1.07 8.74 -4.30
CA ALA A 199 -0.54 7.78 -3.33
C ALA A 199 -1.27 6.43 -3.43
N TYR A 200 -2.59 6.49 -3.57
CA TYR A 200 -3.43 5.33 -3.83
C TYR A 200 -3.08 4.68 -5.17
N LEU A 201 -2.92 5.47 -6.25
CA LEU A 201 -2.51 4.95 -7.55
C LEU A 201 -1.16 4.22 -7.50
N ARG A 202 -0.16 4.78 -6.81
CA ARG A 202 1.14 4.12 -6.59
C ARG A 202 0.96 2.78 -5.86
N GLY A 203 0.16 2.75 -4.79
CA GLY A 203 -0.16 1.53 -4.05
C GLY A 203 -0.85 0.48 -4.93
N PHE A 204 -1.81 0.90 -5.75
CA PHE A 204 -2.52 0.06 -6.70
C PHE A 204 -1.61 -0.53 -7.77
N VAL A 205 -0.75 0.29 -8.37
CA VAL A 205 0.19 -0.13 -9.41
C VAL A 205 1.21 -1.14 -8.85
N LEU A 206 1.69 -0.94 -7.63
CA LEU A 206 2.54 -1.92 -6.94
C LEU A 206 1.78 -3.22 -6.64
N PHE A 207 0.53 -3.15 -6.17
CA PHE A 207 -0.25 -4.34 -5.88
C PHE A 207 -0.56 -5.17 -7.14
N VAL A 208 -0.91 -4.52 -8.25
CA VAL A 208 -1.08 -5.20 -9.55
C VAL A 208 0.24 -5.84 -10.02
N GLY A 209 1.38 -5.18 -9.78
CA GLY A 209 2.69 -5.75 -10.05
C GLY A 209 2.96 -7.03 -9.25
N GLU A 210 2.61 -7.04 -7.96
CA GLU A 210 2.70 -8.24 -7.11
C GLU A 210 1.74 -9.33 -7.57
N LEU A 211 0.48 -9.01 -7.86
CA LEU A 211 -0.49 -9.97 -8.42
C LEU A 211 0.05 -10.62 -9.68
N PHE A 212 0.56 -9.82 -10.62
CA PHE A 212 1.14 -10.34 -11.86
C PHE A 212 2.37 -11.24 -11.61
N SER A 213 3.18 -10.93 -10.59
CA SER A 213 4.35 -11.76 -10.26
C SER A 213 3.98 -13.05 -9.53
N GLN A 214 2.99 -13.01 -8.63
CA GLN A 214 2.61 -14.13 -7.77
C GLN A 214 1.55 -15.05 -8.36
N MET A 215 0.63 -14.53 -9.19
CA MET A 215 -0.41 -15.34 -9.84
C MET A 215 0.20 -16.23 -10.93
N GLN A 216 0.87 -17.28 -10.47
CA GLN A 216 1.40 -18.37 -11.28
C GLN A 216 0.37 -19.50 -11.23
N LEU A 217 -0.58 -19.44 -12.16
CA LEU A 217 -1.28 -20.64 -12.58
C LEU A 217 -0.29 -21.44 -13.44
N ALA A 218 -0.32 -22.77 -13.34
CA ALA A 218 0.75 -23.68 -13.76
C ALA A 218 1.39 -23.36 -15.14
N PRO A 219 2.62 -23.82 -15.45
CA PRO A 219 3.31 -23.52 -16.73
C PRO A 219 2.50 -23.86 -18.00
N SER A 220 1.56 -24.80 -17.92
CA SER A 220 0.60 -25.16 -18.99
C SER A 220 -0.57 -24.16 -19.13
N GLU A 221 -0.75 -23.30 -18.14
CA GLU A 221 -1.79 -22.30 -17.99
C GLU A 221 -1.14 -20.92 -17.83
N ARG A 222 -0.43 -20.44 -18.87
CA ARG A 222 -0.33 -19.00 -19.08
C ARG A 222 -1.74 -18.47 -19.28
N THR A 223 -2.42 -18.20 -18.17
CA THR A 223 -3.84 -17.89 -18.18
C THR A 223 -4.08 -16.54 -18.81
N GLU A 224 -5.25 -16.40 -19.42
CA GLU A 224 -5.75 -15.11 -19.92
C GLU A 224 -5.75 -14.02 -18.83
N GLN A 225 -5.75 -14.42 -17.56
CA GLN A 225 -5.65 -13.57 -16.38
C GLN A 225 -4.29 -12.86 -16.30
N SER A 226 -3.19 -13.61 -16.43
CA SER A 226 -1.83 -13.05 -16.44
C SER A 226 -1.64 -12.09 -17.61
N LYS A 227 -2.18 -12.43 -18.79
CA LYS A 227 -2.17 -11.54 -19.96
C LYS A 227 -2.99 -10.27 -19.74
N THR A 228 -4.15 -10.38 -19.07
CA THR A 228 -5.00 -9.24 -18.72
C THR A 228 -4.24 -8.26 -17.81
N LEU A 229 -3.62 -8.75 -16.73
CA LEU A 229 -2.82 -7.91 -15.83
C LEU A 229 -1.59 -7.32 -16.54
N ALA A 230 -0.88 -8.11 -17.35
CA ALA A 230 0.30 -7.68 -18.09
C ALA A 230 0.00 -6.49 -19.02
N ARG A 231 -1.17 -6.46 -19.67
CA ARG A 231 -1.58 -5.37 -20.57
C ARG A 231 -1.81 -4.05 -19.84
N CYS A 232 -2.26 -4.10 -18.58
CA CYS A 232 -2.58 -2.90 -17.81
C CYS A 232 -1.34 -2.22 -17.21
N ILE A 233 -0.29 -2.97 -16.88
CA ILE A 233 0.88 -2.44 -16.16
C ILE A 233 1.57 -1.30 -16.95
N PRO A 234 1.98 -1.48 -18.22
CA PRO A 234 2.69 -0.42 -18.95
C PRO A 234 1.89 0.89 -19.04
N ASP A 235 0.58 0.81 -19.25
CA ASP A 235 -0.30 1.99 -19.30
C ASP A 235 -0.31 2.75 -17.98
N MET A 236 -0.38 2.05 -16.85
CA MET A 236 -0.36 2.70 -15.53
C MET A 236 1.02 3.31 -15.21
N LEU A 237 2.11 2.65 -15.63
CA LEU A 237 3.44 3.22 -15.55
C LEU A 237 3.54 4.49 -16.40
N GLU A 238 3.01 4.47 -17.62
CA GLU A 238 2.96 5.66 -18.48
C GLU A 238 2.16 6.80 -17.85
N THR A 239 1.03 6.50 -17.20
CA THR A 239 0.22 7.46 -16.43
C THR A 239 1.04 8.10 -15.31
N LEU A 240 1.72 7.31 -14.46
CA LEU A 240 2.57 7.85 -13.38
C LEU A 240 3.70 8.76 -13.93
N LEU A 241 4.27 8.40 -15.08
CA LEU A 241 5.34 9.17 -15.72
C LEU A 241 4.87 10.47 -16.39
N GLN A 242 3.57 10.78 -16.39
CA GLN A 242 3.08 12.11 -16.81
C GLN A 242 3.49 13.19 -15.80
N SER A 243 3.57 12.83 -14.51
CA SER A 243 4.08 13.67 -13.42
C SER A 243 5.33 12.99 -12.81
N PRO A 244 6.54 13.25 -13.34
CA PRO A 244 7.76 12.53 -12.96
C PRO A 244 8.36 13.03 -11.65
N ILE A 245 7.55 13.12 -10.59
CA ILE A 245 8.04 13.33 -9.23
C ILE A 245 8.77 12.09 -8.72
N LYS A 246 9.62 12.27 -7.70
CA LYS A 246 10.48 11.24 -7.13
C LYS A 246 9.71 9.97 -6.74
N GLU A 247 8.55 10.12 -6.11
CA GLU A 247 7.71 9.03 -5.62
C GLU A 247 7.10 8.22 -6.77
N ASN A 248 6.68 8.88 -7.86
CA ASN A 248 6.17 8.23 -9.06
C ASN A 248 7.28 7.47 -9.78
N ILE A 249 8.47 8.07 -9.91
CA ILE A 249 9.65 7.40 -10.49
C ILE A 249 10.06 6.19 -9.67
N LYS A 250 10.12 6.32 -8.34
CA LYS A 250 10.42 5.21 -7.42
C LYS A 250 9.42 4.07 -7.62
N CYS A 251 8.12 4.37 -7.66
CA CYS A 251 7.08 3.38 -7.90
C CYS A 251 7.27 2.66 -9.25
N VAL A 252 7.50 3.42 -10.32
CA VAL A 252 7.71 2.86 -11.67
C VAL A 252 8.92 1.93 -11.71
N VAL A 253 10.04 2.36 -11.11
CA VAL A 253 11.26 1.56 -11.02
C VAL A 253 11.03 0.28 -10.22
N GLN A 254 10.33 0.36 -9.09
CA GLN A 254 10.02 -0.82 -8.27
C GLN A 254 9.17 -1.84 -9.04
N VAL A 255 8.12 -1.40 -9.73
CA VAL A 255 7.28 -2.30 -10.53
C VAL A 255 8.08 -2.91 -11.68
N LEU A 256 8.90 -2.15 -12.40
CA LEU A 256 9.72 -2.70 -13.47
C LEU A 256 10.76 -3.71 -12.97
N LYS A 257 11.36 -3.50 -11.80
CA LYS A 257 12.26 -4.50 -11.19
C LYS A 257 11.50 -5.78 -10.83
N LEU A 258 10.25 -5.68 -10.40
CA LEU A 258 9.41 -6.80 -10.02
C LEU A 258 8.87 -7.58 -11.23
N THR A 259 8.46 -6.88 -12.30
CA THR A 259 7.67 -7.46 -13.39
C THR A 259 8.35 -7.42 -14.76
N GLY A 260 9.40 -6.63 -14.94
CA GLY A 260 9.96 -6.27 -16.25
C GLY A 260 10.34 -7.47 -17.10
N ALA A 261 11.06 -8.43 -16.52
CA ALA A 261 11.50 -9.63 -17.22
C ALA A 261 10.31 -10.50 -17.70
N LYS A 262 9.32 -10.71 -16.83
CA LYS A 262 8.10 -11.48 -17.15
C LYS A 262 7.23 -10.77 -18.20
N LEU A 263 7.12 -9.43 -18.12
CA LEU A 263 6.39 -8.63 -19.10
C LEU A 263 7.03 -8.73 -20.48
N GLU A 264 8.35 -8.61 -20.56
CA GLU A 264 9.07 -8.66 -21.83
C GLU A 264 9.04 -10.07 -22.45
N ASP A 265 9.08 -11.13 -21.64
CA ASP A 265 8.88 -12.51 -22.14
C ASP A 265 7.48 -12.72 -22.72
N LEU A 266 6.44 -12.22 -22.06
CA LEU A 266 5.06 -12.31 -22.55
C LEU A 266 4.86 -11.50 -23.83
N GLU A 267 5.49 -10.33 -23.91
CA GLU A 267 5.43 -9.49 -25.09
C GLU A 267 6.14 -10.16 -26.29
N LYS A 268 7.36 -10.66 -26.10
CA LYS A 268 8.12 -11.41 -27.11
C LYS A 268 7.37 -12.64 -27.60
N ALA A 269 6.68 -13.35 -26.70
CA ALA A 269 5.85 -14.50 -27.07
C ALA A 269 4.60 -14.10 -27.88
N SER A 270 4.14 -12.86 -27.75
CA SER A 270 2.95 -12.33 -28.44
C SER A 270 3.28 -11.64 -29.78
N GLY A 271 4.54 -11.25 -30.02
CA GLY A 271 4.97 -10.59 -31.25
C GLY A 271 6.19 -9.66 -31.06
N VAL A 272 6.27 -8.59 -31.87
CA VAL A 272 7.36 -7.61 -31.80
C VAL A 272 7.29 -6.82 -30.47
N PRO A 273 8.39 -6.68 -29.73
CA PRO A 273 8.41 -5.97 -28.46
C PRO A 273 8.37 -4.45 -28.68
N VAL A 274 7.18 -3.86 -28.62
CA VAL A 274 6.95 -2.42 -28.91
C VAL A 274 6.67 -1.64 -27.63
N VAL A 275 5.89 -2.21 -26.72
CA VAL A 275 5.44 -1.58 -25.48
C VAL A 275 6.60 -1.41 -24.51
N MET A 276 7.35 -2.48 -24.23
CA MET A 276 8.51 -2.38 -23.32
C MET A 276 9.59 -1.45 -23.88
N GLU A 277 9.84 -1.51 -25.19
CA GLU A 277 10.83 -0.63 -25.84
C GLU A 277 10.44 0.84 -25.73
N LYS A 278 9.17 1.18 -26.03
CA LYS A 278 8.64 2.55 -25.88
C LYS A 278 8.75 3.05 -24.44
N LEU A 279 8.42 2.21 -23.47
CA LEU A 279 8.50 2.57 -22.05
C LEU A 279 9.96 2.87 -21.65
N ILE A 280 10.89 2.02 -22.05
CA ILE A 280 12.32 2.17 -21.71
C ILE A 280 12.92 3.40 -22.40
N TYR A 281 12.55 3.67 -23.64
CA TYR A 281 12.92 4.89 -24.34
C TYR A 281 12.47 6.14 -23.56
N LYS A 282 11.21 6.16 -23.07
CA LYS A 282 10.69 7.25 -22.22
C LYS A 282 11.50 7.41 -20.93
N LEU A 283 11.91 6.31 -20.27
CA LEU A 283 12.77 6.37 -19.08
C LEU A 283 14.15 6.94 -19.40
N LYS A 284 14.74 6.57 -20.56
CA LYS A 284 16.00 7.13 -21.04
C LYS A 284 15.89 8.63 -21.24
N GLU A 285 14.84 9.12 -21.93
CA GLU A 285 14.61 10.55 -22.12
C GLU A 285 14.45 11.30 -20.78
N LEU A 286 13.65 10.77 -19.86
CA LEU A 286 13.48 11.37 -18.52
C LEU A 286 14.79 11.42 -17.73
N SER A 287 15.68 10.43 -17.88
CA SER A 287 16.98 10.42 -17.19
C SER A 287 17.95 11.53 -17.63
N GLN A 288 17.70 12.15 -18.79
CA GLN A 288 18.51 13.23 -19.36
C GLN A 288 17.91 14.63 -19.11
N LYS A 289 16.71 14.70 -18.52
CA LYS A 289 16.05 15.96 -18.19
C LYS A 289 16.83 16.73 -17.12
N ARG A 290 17.05 18.03 -17.34
CA ARG A 290 17.86 18.86 -16.42
C ARG A 290 17.14 19.20 -15.11
N ASP A 291 15.82 19.28 -15.16
CA ASP A 291 14.89 19.63 -14.08
C ASP A 291 14.68 18.48 -13.07
N LEU A 292 15.11 17.26 -13.40
CA LEU A 292 14.96 16.11 -12.52
C LEU A 292 16.14 16.01 -11.53
N ASP A 293 15.88 15.60 -10.30
CA ASP A 293 16.91 15.41 -9.29
C ASP A 293 17.84 14.22 -9.60
N GLU A 294 19.07 14.26 -9.10
CA GLU A 294 20.09 13.25 -9.38
C GLU A 294 19.73 11.86 -8.86
N THR A 295 18.97 11.76 -7.76
CA THR A 295 18.55 10.45 -7.23
C THR A 295 17.55 9.79 -8.17
N SER A 296 16.55 10.55 -8.64
CA SER A 296 15.58 10.07 -9.62
C SER A 296 16.24 9.70 -10.95
N LYS A 297 17.20 10.51 -11.44
CA LYS A 297 18.01 10.17 -12.62
C LYS A 297 18.77 8.86 -12.44
N LEU A 298 19.38 8.65 -11.28
CA LEU A 298 20.11 7.42 -10.97
C LEU A 298 19.15 6.20 -10.94
N MET A 299 17.97 6.32 -10.33
CA MET A 299 16.96 5.26 -10.33
C MET A 299 16.55 4.87 -11.76
N LEU A 300 16.31 5.86 -12.63
CA LEU A 300 15.97 5.65 -14.05
C LEU A 300 17.11 4.97 -14.81
N LYS A 301 18.35 5.46 -14.65
CA LYS A 301 19.53 4.86 -15.30
C LYS A 301 19.74 3.42 -14.85
N ASN A 302 19.56 3.13 -13.56
CA ASN A 302 19.74 1.78 -13.02
C ASN A 302 18.72 0.79 -13.58
N VAL A 303 17.43 1.16 -13.71
CA VAL A 303 16.43 0.24 -14.29
C VAL A 303 16.62 0.05 -15.79
N VAL A 304 17.08 1.08 -16.50
CA VAL A 304 17.47 0.98 -17.90
C VAL A 304 18.65 0.02 -18.07
N GLY A 305 19.71 0.18 -17.26
CA GLY A 305 20.87 -0.72 -17.26
C GLY A 305 20.51 -2.15 -16.84
N LEU A 306 19.54 -2.31 -15.93
CA LEU A 306 19.00 -3.62 -15.55
C LEU A 306 18.36 -4.32 -16.76
N ARG A 307 17.56 -3.61 -17.57
CA ARG A 307 17.01 -4.17 -18.81
C ARG A 307 18.11 -4.50 -19.82
N GLU A 308 19.10 -3.63 -20.00
CA GLU A 308 20.23 -3.87 -20.91
C GLU A 308 21.04 -5.11 -20.50
N SER A 309 21.01 -5.48 -19.23
CA SER A 309 21.60 -6.69 -18.66
C SER A 309 20.63 -7.89 -18.62
N ASP A 310 19.62 -7.91 -19.50
CA ASP A 310 18.55 -8.92 -19.55
C ASP A 310 17.88 -9.16 -18.18
N TRP A 311 17.55 -8.06 -17.50
CA TRP A 311 16.96 -8.07 -16.15
C TRP A 311 17.80 -8.80 -15.09
N GLY A 312 19.11 -8.93 -15.31
CA GLY A 312 20.02 -9.65 -14.43
C GLY A 312 20.05 -11.17 -14.66
N ARG A 313 19.39 -11.70 -15.70
CA ARG A 313 19.41 -13.13 -16.04
C ARG A 313 20.73 -13.59 -16.67
N GLY A 314 21.43 -12.66 -17.34
CA GLY A 314 22.71 -12.91 -18.01
C GLY A 314 23.94 -12.82 -17.10
N VAL A 315 23.77 -12.39 -15.85
CA VAL A 315 24.82 -12.48 -14.83
C VAL A 315 24.66 -13.85 -14.18
N PRO A 316 25.59 -14.81 -14.39
CA PRO A 316 25.61 -15.98 -13.54
C PRO A 316 25.72 -15.47 -12.11
N CYS A 317 24.75 -15.80 -11.26
CA CYS A 317 25.01 -15.89 -9.83
C CYS A 317 25.94 -17.09 -9.66
N ALA A 318 27.19 -16.91 -10.08
CA ALA A 318 28.22 -17.91 -10.11
C ALA A 318 28.76 -18.03 -8.68
N VAL A 319 28.00 -18.72 -7.84
CA VAL A 319 28.63 -19.66 -6.91
C VAL A 319 29.10 -20.80 -7.82
N VAL A 320 30.29 -20.63 -8.40
CA VAL A 320 30.95 -21.71 -9.13
C VAL A 320 31.36 -22.72 -8.07
N TYR A 321 30.51 -23.71 -7.83
CA TYR A 321 31.00 -24.95 -7.24
C TYR A 321 31.87 -25.63 -8.30
N PRO A 322 33.18 -25.79 -8.10
CA PRO A 322 33.97 -26.63 -8.97
C PRO A 322 33.39 -28.06 -8.92
N PRO A 323 33.40 -28.81 -10.04
CA PRO A 323 32.83 -30.15 -10.08
C PRO A 323 33.62 -31.07 -9.16
N VAL A 324 32.95 -31.65 -8.16
CA VAL A 324 33.51 -32.64 -7.25
C VAL A 324 33.87 -33.88 -8.07
N GLN A 325 35.17 -34.16 -8.19
CA GLN A 325 35.65 -35.45 -8.67
C GLN A 325 35.50 -36.47 -7.54
N ASP A 326 34.68 -37.48 -7.77
CA ASP A 326 34.53 -38.67 -6.92
C ASP A 326 35.90 -39.28 -6.60
N SER A 327 36.38 -39.12 -5.37
CA SER A 327 37.15 -40.16 -4.67
C SER A 327 37.45 -39.80 -3.20
N ALA A 328 37.12 -40.75 -2.33
CA ALA A 328 37.54 -40.93 -0.94
C ALA A 328 36.63 -40.34 0.18
N PRO A 329 36.56 -41.02 1.35
CA PRO A 329 35.42 -40.95 2.25
C PRO A 329 35.41 -39.69 3.12
N VAL A 330 34.20 -39.23 3.36
CA VAL A 330 33.77 -38.01 4.04
C VAL A 330 34.39 -37.87 5.44
N GLN A 331 35.21 -36.84 5.63
CA GLN A 331 35.26 -36.12 6.90
C GLN A 331 34.22 -35.00 6.79
N GLU A 332 33.32 -34.93 7.75
CA GLU A 332 32.27 -33.91 7.86
C GLU A 332 32.91 -32.52 7.98
N ASN A 333 33.07 -31.84 6.84
CA ASN A 333 33.40 -30.42 6.80
C ASN A 333 32.09 -29.65 6.65
N ASN A 334 31.81 -28.78 7.62
CA ASN A 334 30.67 -27.86 7.73
C ASN A 334 30.64 -26.74 6.66
N ASP A 335 31.11 -27.00 5.44
CA ASP A 335 31.26 -25.98 4.39
C ASP A 335 29.95 -25.61 3.66
N ASP A 336 28.82 -26.24 4.03
CA ASP A 336 27.50 -26.01 3.40
C ASP A 336 26.62 -25.00 4.16
N PHE A 337 27.14 -24.35 5.21
CA PHE A 337 26.42 -23.33 5.98
C PHE A 337 26.78 -21.89 5.55
N PRO A 338 25.83 -20.94 5.62
CA PRO A 338 26.12 -19.52 5.39
C PRO A 338 27.26 -19.03 6.32
N VAL A 339 28.23 -18.30 5.76
CA VAL A 339 29.30 -17.68 6.55
C VAL A 339 28.71 -16.61 7.46
N MET A 340 28.75 -16.84 8.77
CA MET A 340 28.27 -15.91 9.78
C MET A 340 29.37 -14.88 10.10
N TYR A 341 29.01 -13.61 10.26
CA TYR A 341 29.95 -12.52 10.55
C TYR A 341 29.77 -11.99 11.97
N GLY A 342 30.89 -11.72 12.65
CA GLY A 342 30.92 -11.08 13.96
C GLY A 342 30.61 -9.58 13.88
N PRO A 343 30.44 -8.91 15.04
CA PRO A 343 30.19 -7.47 15.13
C PRO A 343 31.35 -6.60 14.62
N ASP A 344 32.54 -7.19 14.46
CA ASP A 344 33.71 -6.60 13.82
C ASP A 344 33.73 -6.73 12.30
N GLY A 345 32.75 -7.44 11.72
CA GLY A 345 32.64 -7.70 10.29
C GLY A 345 33.61 -8.78 9.78
N ALA A 346 34.29 -9.51 10.68
CA ALA A 346 35.08 -10.68 10.32
C ALA A 346 34.20 -11.95 10.29
N PRO A 347 34.52 -12.95 9.45
CA PRO A 347 33.89 -14.26 9.54
C PRO A 347 34.09 -14.84 10.94
N LEU A 348 33.03 -15.35 11.56
CA LEU A 348 33.11 -16.03 12.85
C LEU A 348 34.08 -17.21 12.75
N SER A 349 35.01 -17.27 13.70
CA SER A 349 35.89 -18.43 13.84
C SER A 349 35.07 -19.67 14.23
N THR A 350 35.63 -20.85 13.99
CA THR A 350 35.02 -22.13 14.40
C THR A 350 34.74 -22.17 15.90
N GLU A 351 35.61 -21.56 16.71
CA GLU A 351 35.47 -21.48 18.16
C GLU A 351 34.30 -20.58 18.56
N GLU A 352 34.13 -19.43 17.91
CA GLU A 352 33.00 -18.52 18.15
C GLU A 352 31.67 -19.10 17.65
N ALA A 353 31.68 -19.80 16.51
CA ALA A 353 30.51 -20.50 15.99
C ALA A 353 30.06 -21.62 16.95
N ASN A 354 31.01 -22.40 17.48
CA ASN A 354 30.72 -23.43 18.48
C ASN A 354 30.23 -22.83 19.80
N PHE A 355 30.79 -21.71 20.25
CA PHE A 355 30.32 -21.00 21.43
C PHE A 355 28.86 -20.57 21.28
N LEU A 356 28.50 -19.94 20.15
CA LEU A 356 27.13 -19.52 19.86
C LEU A 356 26.17 -20.71 19.76
N GLN A 357 26.60 -21.81 19.14
CA GLN A 357 25.79 -23.04 19.05
C GLN A 357 25.54 -23.64 20.44
N SER A 358 26.58 -23.70 21.29
CA SER A 358 26.47 -24.24 22.65
C SER A 358 25.59 -23.40 23.58
N GLU A 359 25.64 -22.08 23.47
CA GLU A 359 24.75 -21.17 24.20
C GLU A 359 23.30 -21.32 23.71
N TYR A 360 23.10 -21.53 22.41
CA TYR A 360 21.76 -21.77 21.84
C TYR A 360 21.18 -23.09 22.33
N GLU A 361 21.98 -24.16 22.38
CA GLU A 361 21.55 -25.47 22.89
C GLU A 361 21.28 -25.44 24.40
N ASN A 362 22.12 -24.75 25.19
CA ASN A 362 21.89 -24.56 26.63
C ASN A 362 20.59 -23.77 26.93
N CYS A 363 20.20 -22.83 26.06
CA CYS A 363 18.91 -22.12 26.20
C CYS A 363 17.69 -23.03 26.03
N PHE A 364 17.81 -24.16 25.33
CA PHE A 364 16.71 -25.10 25.07
C PHE A 364 16.70 -26.31 26.02
N GLU A 365 17.84 -26.65 26.64
CA GLU A 365 17.90 -27.78 27.59
C GLU A 365 17.35 -27.45 28.99
N GLU A 366 17.23 -26.17 29.38
CA GLU A 366 16.63 -25.78 30.68
C GLU A 366 15.08 -25.72 30.71
N GLN A 367 14.37 -26.06 29.61
CA GLN A 367 12.90 -26.05 29.56
C GLN A 367 12.25 -27.45 29.58
N ASN A 368 12.85 -28.42 30.28
CA ASN A 368 12.18 -29.71 30.48
C ASN A 368 12.37 -30.30 31.88
N ASP A 369 12.12 -29.49 32.92
CA ASP A 369 11.79 -30.00 34.25
C ASP A 369 10.44 -29.42 34.71
N GLU A 370 9.43 -30.29 34.78
CA GLU A 370 8.20 -30.02 35.53
C GLU A 370 8.55 -29.83 37.02
N SER A 371 8.44 -28.59 37.50
CA SER A 371 8.45 -28.27 38.93
C SER A 371 7.24 -27.38 39.27
N PRO A 372 6.33 -27.81 40.17
CA PRO A 372 5.10 -27.08 40.48
C PRO A 372 5.17 -26.31 41.81
N PHE A 373 5.67 -25.07 41.84
CA PHE A 373 5.68 -24.15 43.00
C PHE A 373 5.91 -22.72 42.45
N GLU A 374 5.38 -21.60 42.94
CA GLU A 374 4.53 -21.24 44.07
C GLU A 374 4.10 -19.78 43.80
N ASP A 375 2.95 -19.36 44.30
CA ASP A 375 2.53 -17.96 44.37
C ASP A 375 3.55 -17.11 45.16
N GLY A 376 4.03 -16.03 44.55
CA GLY A 376 4.33 -14.72 45.16
C GLY A 376 5.28 -14.59 46.37
N GLU A 377 6.44 -13.96 46.13
CA GLU A 377 7.05 -12.96 47.02
C GLU A 377 7.57 -11.83 46.10
N GLY A 378 6.99 -10.62 46.13
CA GLY A 378 7.33 -9.59 47.11
C GLY A 378 8.49 -8.75 46.55
N MET A 379 8.19 -7.54 46.06
CA MET A 379 9.19 -6.60 45.52
C MET A 379 10.34 -6.43 46.52
N ASP A 380 11.55 -6.84 46.14
CA ASP A 380 12.71 -6.85 47.01
C ASP A 380 12.97 -5.44 47.59
N ASP A 381 13.12 -5.34 48.92
CA ASP A 381 13.26 -4.07 49.64
C ASP A 381 14.47 -3.26 49.12
N GLU A 382 15.48 -3.95 48.58
CA GLU A 382 16.64 -3.34 47.94
C GLU A 382 16.29 -2.63 46.61
N ILE A 383 15.38 -3.21 45.82
CA ILE A 383 14.90 -2.63 44.56
C ILE A 383 14.00 -1.42 44.83
N ALA A 384 13.16 -1.49 45.87
CA ALA A 384 12.33 -0.37 46.29
C ALA A 384 13.19 0.83 46.76
N ALA A 385 14.24 0.58 47.54
CA ALA A 385 15.16 1.62 48.00
C ALA A 385 15.93 2.28 46.84
N ALA A 386 16.37 1.50 45.86
CA ALA A 386 17.04 2.01 44.67
C ALA A 386 16.12 2.91 43.83
N TYR A 387 14.83 2.55 43.71
CA TYR A 387 13.85 3.34 42.99
C TYR A 387 13.54 4.68 43.68
N GLU A 388 13.40 4.69 45.01
CA GLU A 388 13.21 5.94 45.76
C GLU A 388 14.40 6.89 45.61
N GLN A 389 15.62 6.35 45.60
CA GLN A 389 16.81 7.16 45.43
C GLN A 389 16.87 7.79 44.03
N PHE A 390 16.49 7.03 43.01
CA PHE A 390 16.37 7.53 41.64
C PHE A 390 15.37 8.69 41.52
N LEU A 391 14.20 8.60 42.16
CA LEU A 391 13.21 9.69 42.15
C LEU A 391 13.73 10.97 42.82
N ARG A 392 14.49 10.84 43.91
CA ARG A 392 15.10 12.00 44.59
C ARG A 392 16.18 12.68 43.73
N GLU A 393 16.93 11.90 42.95
CA GLU A 393 17.99 12.43 42.08
C GLU A 393 17.45 13.03 40.78
N THR A 394 16.33 12.52 40.27
CA THR A 394 15.73 12.97 39.00
C THR A 394 14.69 14.08 39.14
N GLY A 395 14.32 14.44 40.38
CA GLY A 395 13.52 15.64 40.66
C GLY A 395 12.12 15.63 40.05
N GLN A 396 11.47 14.47 39.99
CA GLN A 396 10.04 14.34 39.69
C GLN A 396 9.19 14.28 40.95
#